data_AF-X0R875-F1
#
_entry.id   AF-X0R875-F1
#
_cell.length_a   1.000
_cell.length_b   1.000
_cell.length_c   1.000
_cell.angle_alpha   90.00
_cell.angle_beta   90.00
_cell.angle_gamma   90.00
#
_symmetry.space_group_name_H-M   'P 1'
#
loop_
_entity.id
_entity.type
_entity.pdbx_description
1 polymer ?
#
loop_
_entity_poly.entity_id
_entity_poly.type
_entity_poly.pdbx_seq_one_letter_code
_entity_poly.pdbx_strand_id
1 'polypeptide(L)' 'MKGRARLLTTADFDRLTDAMALPPLVSVQEAADGLGMTRQGVLKAIKGKVLPATRVGGTWVLQRSVVEGARARRGA' A
#
# COMPACT_ATOMS: atom_id res chain seq x y z
N MET A 1 13.71 -22.40 1.90
CA MET A 1 12.62 -22.66 2.86
C MET A 1 11.33 -22.92 2.06
N LYS A 2 10.81 -24.14 2.02
CA LYS A 2 9.49 -24.43 1.41
C LYS A 2 8.42 -24.15 2.47
N GLY A 3 7.48 -23.25 2.20
CA GLY A 3 6.37 -22.96 3.10
C GLY A 3 5.41 -24.15 3.20
N ARG A 4 4.97 -24.50 4.40
CA ARG A 4 3.91 -25.48 4.63
C ARG A 4 2.56 -24.82 4.36
N ALA A 5 1.84 -25.28 3.35
CA ALA A 5 0.48 -24.81 3.09
C ALA A 5 -0.50 -25.44 4.09
N ARG A 6 -1.37 -24.63 4.68
CA ARG A 6 -2.51 -25.09 5.49
C ARG A 6 -3.75 -25.10 4.60
N LEU A 7 -4.40 -26.25 4.48
CA LEU A 7 -5.73 -26.33 3.87
C LEU A 7 -6.77 -25.78 4.86
N LEU A 8 -7.61 -24.89 4.37
CA LEU A 8 -8.75 -24.32 5.08
C LEU A 8 -10.01 -24.63 4.28
N THR A 9 -11.13 -24.82 4.96
CA THR A 9 -12.42 -24.76 4.27
C THR A 9 -12.65 -23.32 3.81
N THR A 10 -13.49 -23.10 2.78
CA THR A 10 -13.87 -21.75 2.35
C THR A 10 -14.40 -20.93 3.51
N ALA A 11 -15.29 -21.52 4.34
CA ALA A 11 -15.86 -20.85 5.50
C ALA A 11 -14.84 -20.49 6.60
N ASP A 12 -13.75 -21.26 6.74
CA ASP A 12 -12.65 -20.91 7.65
C ASP A 12 -11.75 -19.82 7.07
N PHE A 13 -11.52 -19.85 5.76
CA PHE A 13 -10.76 -18.82 5.06
C PHE A 13 -11.47 -17.48 5.10
N ASP A 14 -12.76 -17.45 4.78
CA ASP A 14 -13.59 -16.24 4.78
C ASP A 14 -13.63 -15.61 6.18
N ARG A 15 -13.86 -16.42 7.23
CA ARG A 15 -13.80 -15.94 8.63
C ARG A 15 -12.43 -15.35 9.01
N LEU A 16 -11.35 -15.94 8.51
CA LEU A 16 -10.01 -15.42 8.73
C LEU A 16 -9.82 -14.07 8.03
N THR A 17 -10.22 -13.95 6.76
CA THR A 17 -10.05 -12.71 5.98
C THR A 17 -11.00 -11.60 6.43
N ASP A 18 -12.22 -11.93 6.83
CA ASP A 18 -13.20 -10.95 7.33
C ASP A 18 -12.76 -10.32 8.65
N ALA A 19 -12.02 -11.07 9.47
CA ALA A 19 -11.39 -10.55 10.68
C ALA A 19 -10.18 -9.64 10.38
N MET A 20 -9.64 -9.64 9.15
CA MET A 20 -8.51 -8.81 8.77
C MET A 20 -8.98 -7.44 8.29
N ALA A 21 -8.85 -6.44 9.15
CA ALA A 21 -9.01 -5.05 8.74
C ALA A 21 -7.86 -4.64 7.81
N LEU A 22 -8.19 -4.33 6.55
CA LEU A 22 -7.23 -3.70 5.64
C LEU A 22 -7.01 -2.24 6.05
N PRO A 23 -5.76 -1.77 6.20
CA PRO A 23 -5.51 -0.36 6.44
C PRO A 23 -6.01 0.45 5.23
N PRO A 24 -6.39 1.72 5.41
CA PRO A 24 -6.80 2.56 4.28
C PRO A 24 -5.67 2.64 3.25
N LEU A 25 -5.93 2.13 2.06
CA LEU A 25 -5.00 2.16 0.93
C LEU A 25 -5.36 3.30 -0.01
N VAL A 26 -4.35 3.82 -0.70
CA VAL A 26 -4.50 4.79 -1.77
C VAL A 26 -3.68 4.36 -2.98
N SER A 27 -4.19 4.71 -4.15
CA SER A 27 -3.50 4.57 -5.42
C SER A 27 -2.32 5.54 -5.54
N VAL A 28 -1.48 5.32 -6.55
CA VAL A 28 -0.39 6.25 -6.90
C VAL A 28 -0.93 7.65 -7.24
N GLN A 29 -2.09 7.74 -7.88
CA GLN A 29 -2.66 9.03 -8.27
C GLN A 29 -3.15 9.80 -7.05
N GLU A 30 -3.92 9.16 -6.16
CA GLU A 30 -4.38 9.80 -4.92
C GLU A 30 -3.22 10.23 -4.01
N ALA A 31 -2.14 9.44 -3.96
CA ALA A 31 -0.92 9.84 -3.26
C ALA A 31 -0.25 11.07 -3.92
N ALA A 32 -0.28 11.16 -5.25
CA ALA A 32 0.26 12.31 -5.98
C ALA A 32 -0.52 13.58 -5.64
N ASP A 33 -1.84 13.50 -5.67
CA ASP A 33 -2.74 14.60 -5.32
C ASP A 33 -2.52 15.04 -3.85
N GLY A 34 -2.43 14.08 -2.92
CA GLY A 34 -2.19 14.36 -1.50
C GLY A 34 -0.81 14.94 -1.18
N LEU A 35 0.21 14.64 -1.99
CA LEU A 35 1.58 15.13 -1.81
C LEU A 35 1.90 16.39 -2.59
N GLY A 36 1.00 16.86 -3.48
CA GLY A 36 1.32 17.91 -4.44
C GLY A 36 2.45 17.49 -5.39
N MET A 37 2.45 16.24 -5.83
CA MET A 37 3.44 15.67 -6.75
C MET A 37 2.79 15.24 -8.05
N THR A 38 3.58 15.08 -9.10
CA THR A 38 3.11 14.36 -10.29
C THR A 38 3.07 12.85 -10.00
N ARG A 39 2.17 12.12 -10.68
CA ARG A 39 2.12 10.65 -10.62
C ARG A 39 3.47 9.99 -10.93
N GLN A 40 4.21 10.52 -11.92
CA GLN A 40 5.55 10.04 -12.26
C GLN A 40 6.57 10.32 -11.15
N GLY A 41 6.46 11.46 -10.48
CA GLY A 41 7.27 11.78 -9.29
C GLY A 41 7.05 10.77 -8.16
N VAL A 42 5.80 10.38 -7.90
CA VAL A 42 5.47 9.35 -6.90
C VAL A 42 6.06 7.99 -7.30
N LEU A 43 5.89 7.56 -8.56
CA LEU A 43 6.49 6.30 -9.04
C LEU A 43 8.02 6.30 -8.93
N LYS A 44 8.67 7.44 -9.21
CA LYS A 44 10.11 7.60 -9.02
C LYS A 44 10.50 7.45 -7.55
N ALA A 45 9.76 8.06 -6.63
CA ALA A 45 9.99 7.94 -5.18
C ALA A 45 9.80 6.50 -4.67
N ILE A 46 8.78 5.78 -5.17
CA ILE A 46 8.55 4.36 -4.87
C ILE A 46 9.73 3.51 -5.36
N LYS A 47 10.12 3.66 -6.63
CA LYS A 47 11.26 2.93 -7.21
C LYS A 47 12.57 3.24 -6.49
N GLY A 48 12.75 4.48 -6.05
CA GLY A 48 13.88 4.93 -5.24
C GLY A 48 13.80 4.54 -3.76
N LYS A 49 12.78 3.78 -3.34
CA LYS A 49 12.54 3.35 -1.94
C LYS A 49 12.39 4.49 -0.93
N VAL A 50 12.09 5.70 -1.42
CA VAL A 50 11.82 6.88 -0.58
C VAL A 50 10.40 6.83 -0.03
N LEU A 51 9.46 6.31 -0.82
CA LEU A 51 8.05 6.21 -0.46
C LEU A 51 7.64 4.73 -0.41
N PRO A 52 7.38 4.17 0.80
CA PRO A 52 6.92 2.79 0.95
C PRO A 52 5.63 2.52 0.18
N ALA A 53 5.63 1.46 -0.62
CA ALA A 53 4.47 1.00 -1.38
C ALA A 53 4.54 -0.51 -1.59
N THR A 54 3.39 -1.12 -1.81
CA THR A 54 3.26 -2.55 -2.12
C THR A 54 2.79 -2.70 -3.56
N ARG A 55 3.41 -3.60 -4.33
CA ARG A 55 2.94 -3.95 -5.66
C ARG A 55 1.84 -5.01 -5.55
N VAL A 56 0.67 -4.71 -6.09
CA VAL A 56 -0.48 -5.62 -6.14
C VAL A 56 -0.88 -5.76 -7.60
N GLY A 57 -0.64 -6.95 -8.16
CA GLY A 57 -0.77 -7.18 -9.59
C GLY A 57 0.06 -6.19 -10.43
N GLY A 58 -0.62 -5.47 -11.32
CA GLY A 58 -0.01 -4.47 -12.21
C GLY A 58 0.19 -3.07 -11.59
N THR A 59 -0.29 -2.82 -10.37
CA THR A 59 -0.31 -1.48 -9.77
C THR A 59 0.48 -1.41 -8.47
N TRP A 60 0.75 -0.19 -8.02
CA TRP A 60 1.30 0.12 -6.70
C TRP A 60 0.20 0.71 -5.83
N VAL A 61 0.16 0.27 -4.57
CA VAL A 61 -0.71 0.80 -3.53
C VAL A 61 0.13 1.29 -2.35
N LEU A 62 -0.31 2.36 -1.72
CA LEU A 62 0.32 2.94 -0.55
C LEU A 62 -0.68 2.89 0.61
N GLN A 63 -0.19 2.74 1.84
CA GLN A 63 -1.04 3.03 2.99
C GLN A 63 -1.23 4.54 3.10
N ARG A 64 -2.44 4.99 3.42
CA ARG A 64 -2.75 6.41 3.63
C ARG A 64 -1.82 7.05 4.67
N SER A 65 -1.52 6.35 5.76
CA SER A 65 -0.60 6.81 6.81
C SER A 65 0.80 7.15 6.30
N VAL A 66 1.30 6.41 5.30
CA VAL A 66 2.60 6.68 4.67
C VAL A 66 2.57 7.99 3.90
N VAL A 67 1.47 8.26 3.19
CA VAL A 67 1.28 9.50 2.42
C VAL A 67 1.17 10.69 3.37
N GLU A 68 0.36 10.59 4.43
CA GLU A 68 0.23 11.66 5.43
C GLU A 68 1.56 11.93 6.15
N GLY A 69 2.29 10.89 6.53
CA GLY A 69 3.61 11.05 7.14
C GLY A 69 4.62 11.70 6.20
N ALA A 70 4.56 11.39 4.90
CA ALA A 70 5.42 12.03 3.89
C ALA A 70 5.04 13.48 3.62
N ARG A 71 3.75 13.82 3.65
CA ARG A 71 3.25 15.20 3.57
C ARG A 71 3.74 16.03 4.76
N ALA A 72 3.62 15.50 5.98
CA ALA A 72 4.07 16.18 7.19
C ALA A 72 5.56 16.54 7.13
N ARG A 73 6.42 15.64 6.64
CA ARG A 73 7.86 15.90 6.47
C ARG A 73 8.21 16.91 5.38
N ARG A 74 7.30 17.21 4.45
CA ARG A 74 7.52 18.17 3.35
C ARG A 74 7.05 19.59 3.71
N GLY A 75 6.13 19.71 4.67
CA GLY A 75 5.62 20.99 5.15
C GLY A 75 6.34 21.54 6.38
N ALA A 76 7.27 20.78 6.96
CA ALA A 76 8.24 21.23 7.95
C ALA A 76 9.52 21.70 7.26
#